data_AF-A0AAN6S0B8-F1
#
_entry.id   AF-A0AAN6S0B8-F1
#
_cell.length_a   1.000
_cell.length_b   1.000
_cell.length_c   1.000
_cell.angle_alpha   90.00
_cell.angle_beta   90.00
_cell.angle_gamma   90.00
#
_symmetry.space_group_name_H-M   'P 1'
#
loop_
_entity.id
_entity.type
_entity.pdbx_description
1 polymer ?
#
loop_
_entity_poly.entity_id
_entity_poly.type
_entity_poly.pdbx_seq_one_letter_code
_entity_poly.pdbx_strand_id
1 'polypeptide(L)'
;MGRKRTAEDRRRHAEQNGYNDDEATVDDNPVPRDVLDYTKERYDVQMELWFEYKTTHATADPHNLKTLKHFAEFMANSIEGVLDPNGKPTVQTVRNYFRCFVSGWNIDNPKALISRDLTESLLLISTV
;
A
#
# COMPACT_ATOMS: atom_id res chain seq x y z
N MET A 1 29.57 7.07 27.31
CA MET A 1 28.94 7.21 25.97
C MET A 1 29.82 6.51 24.96
N GLY A 2 29.29 5.56 24.18
CA GLY A 2 30.06 4.85 23.15
C GLY A 2 30.41 5.75 21.97
N ARG A 3 31.62 5.58 21.40
CA ARG A 3 32.05 6.28 20.16
C ARG A 3 31.03 5.99 19.05
N LYS A 4 30.55 7.03 18.36
CA LYS A 4 29.71 6.87 17.16
C LYS A 4 30.56 6.22 16.06
N ARG A 5 30.04 5.16 15.42
CA ARG A 5 30.69 4.53 14.26
C ARG A 5 30.83 5.56 13.13
N THR A 6 32.02 5.65 12.55
CA THR A 6 32.28 6.53 11.41
C THR A 6 31.68 5.93 10.13
N ALA A 7 31.65 6.70 9.04
CA ALA A 7 31.24 6.19 7.73
C ALA A 7 32.17 5.07 7.25
N GLU A 8 33.46 5.18 7.54
CA GLU A 8 34.48 4.17 7.23
C GLU A 8 34.23 2.86 7.99
N ASP A 9 33.90 2.94 9.28
CA ASP A 9 33.53 1.76 10.07
C ASP A 9 32.33 1.01 9.47
N ARG A 10 31.38 1.74 8.89
CA ARG A 10 30.19 1.17 8.24
C ARG A 10 30.53 0.53 6.89
N ARG A 11 31.41 1.15 6.09
CA ARG A 11 31.88 0.58 4.82
C ARG A 11 32.61 -0.74 5.06
N ARG A 12 33.58 -0.77 5.97
CA ARG A 12 34.31 -1.99 6.33
C ARG A 12 33.37 -3.10 6.82
N HIS A 13 32.37 -2.74 7.60
CA HIS A 13 31.36 -3.71 8.07
C HIS A 13 30.50 -4.25 6.92
N ALA A 14 30.16 -3.45 5.91
CA ALA A 14 29.42 -3.92 4.75
C ALA A 14 30.25 -4.93 3.93
N GLU A 15 31.51 -4.61 3.65
CA GLU A 15 32.45 -5.49 2.95
C GLU A 15 32.63 -6.83 3.70
N GLN A 16 32.77 -6.79 5.03
CA GLN A 16 32.86 -7.99 5.87
C GLN A 16 31.61 -8.87 5.84
N ASN A 17 30.44 -8.29 5.55
CA ASN A 17 29.18 -9.03 5.41
C ASN A 17 28.88 -9.41 3.95
N GLY A 18 29.86 -9.32 3.06
CA GLY A 18 29.73 -9.77 1.67
C GLY A 18 28.99 -8.79 0.76
N TYR A 19 29.01 -7.50 1.09
CA TYR A 19 28.55 -6.46 0.15
C TYR A 19 29.31 -6.57 -1.17
N ASN A 20 28.57 -6.71 -2.26
CA ASN A 20 29.09 -6.72 -3.62
C ASN A 20 28.89 -5.33 -4.23
N ASP A 21 29.97 -4.69 -4.68
CA ASP A 21 29.92 -3.38 -5.33
C ASP A 21 29.56 -3.48 -6.83
N ASP A 22 29.43 -4.71 -7.34
CA ASP A 22 28.97 -4.97 -8.70
C ASP A 22 27.43 -4.98 -8.77
N GLU A 23 26.88 -3.93 -9.38
CA GLU A 23 25.45 -3.77 -9.61
C GLU A 23 24.91 -4.69 -10.70
N ALA A 24 25.75 -5.42 -11.45
CA ALA A 24 25.32 -6.30 -12.55
C ALA A 24 24.38 -7.43 -12.09
N THR A 25 24.39 -7.78 -10.80
CA THR A 25 23.50 -8.80 -10.21
C THR A 25 22.21 -8.22 -9.61
N VAL A 26 22.05 -6.90 -9.60
CA VAL A 26 20.87 -6.22 -9.05
C VAL A 26 19.90 -5.95 -10.19
N ASP A 27 18.69 -6.50 -10.11
CA ASP A 27 17.63 -6.16 -11.04
C ASP A 27 16.88 -4.90 -10.60
N ASP A 28 16.29 -4.19 -11.56
CA ASP A 28 15.51 -2.96 -11.30
C ASP A 28 14.06 -3.30 -10.90
N ASN A 29 13.79 -4.56 -10.59
CA ASN A 29 12.44 -5.01 -10.24
C ASN A 29 12.16 -4.73 -8.77
N PRO A 30 10.94 -4.27 -8.43
CA PRO A 30 10.53 -4.18 -7.03
C PRO A 30 10.56 -5.56 -6.39
N VAL A 31 11.35 -5.74 -5.33
CA VAL A 31 11.32 -6.97 -4.52
C VAL A 31 10.03 -6.97 -3.68
N PRO A 32 9.10 -7.92 -3.89
CA PRO A 32 7.90 -8.01 -3.09
C PRO A 32 8.27 -8.26 -1.63
N ARG A 33 7.58 -7.60 -0.71
CA ARG A 33 7.77 -7.87 0.71
C ARG A 33 7.16 -9.23 1.02
N ASP A 34 7.89 -10.11 1.73
CA ASP A 34 7.27 -11.28 2.34
C ASP A 34 6.23 -10.81 3.37
N VAL A 35 4.97 -11.13 3.11
CA VAL A 35 3.82 -10.72 3.92
C VAL A 35 3.38 -11.88 4.79
N LEU A 36 3.21 -11.66 6.09
CA LEU A 36 2.67 -12.65 7.02
C LEU A 36 1.21 -12.99 6.65
N ASP A 37 0.78 -14.24 6.85
CA ASP A 37 -0.55 -14.73 6.43
C ASP A 37 -1.70 -13.84 6.93
N TYR A 38 -1.67 -13.39 8.19
CA TYR A 38 -2.69 -12.49 8.75
C TYR A 38 -2.79 -11.15 8.02
N THR A 39 -1.69 -10.70 7.42
CA THR A 39 -1.66 -9.45 6.64
C THR A 39 -2.18 -9.69 5.23
N LYS A 40 -1.96 -10.89 4.68
CA LYS A 40 -2.55 -11.29 3.39
C LYS A 40 -4.07 -11.36 3.47
N GLU A 41 -4.63 -11.95 4.52
CA GLU A 41 -6.08 -11.96 4.77
C GLU A 41 -6.69 -10.55 4.77
N ARG A 42 -5.97 -9.56 5.34
CA ARG A 42 -6.43 -8.16 5.31
C ARG A 42 -6.40 -7.55 3.93
N TYR A 43 -5.51 -7.98 3.05
CA TYR A 43 -5.47 -7.52 1.66
C TYR A 43 -6.60 -8.16 0.86
N ASP A 44 -6.81 -9.46 1.04
CA ASP A 44 -7.85 -10.24 0.38
C ASP A 44 -9.24 -9.62 0.64
N VAL A 45 -9.57 -9.26 1.88
CA VAL A 45 -10.85 -8.58 2.22
C VAL A 45 -11.06 -7.29 1.43
N GLN A 46 -10.00 -6.49 1.24
CA GLN A 46 -10.12 -5.22 0.50
C GLN A 46 -10.14 -5.43 -1.02
N MET A 47 -9.51 -6.51 -1.51
CA MET A 47 -9.60 -6.94 -2.90
C MET A 47 -10.98 -7.48 -3.24
N GLU A 48 -11.60 -8.27 -2.36
CA GLU A 48 -12.99 -8.71 -2.48
C GLU A 48 -13.94 -7.52 -2.58
N LEU A 49 -13.78 -6.52 -1.70
CA LEU A 49 -14.58 -5.29 -1.75
C LEU A 49 -14.42 -4.53 -3.08
N TRP A 50 -13.22 -4.52 -3.66
CA TRP A 50 -12.99 -3.96 -4.99
C TRP A 50 -13.72 -4.74 -6.09
N PHE A 51 -13.71 -6.07 -6.04
CA PHE A 51 -14.44 -6.89 -7.01
C PHE A 51 -15.96 -6.69 -6.88
N GLU A 52 -16.48 -6.57 -5.66
CA GLU A 52 -17.88 -6.21 -5.42
C GLU A 52 -18.22 -4.83 -6.00
N TYR A 53 -17.36 -3.83 -5.76
CA TYR A 53 -17.52 -2.50 -6.37
C TYR A 53 -17.58 -2.56 -7.91
N LYS A 54 -16.77 -3.44 -8.53
CA LYS A 54 -16.77 -3.64 -9.99
C LYS A 54 -18.03 -4.29 -10.54
N THR A 55 -18.83 -5.00 -9.73
CA THR A 55 -20.11 -5.59 -10.20
C THR A 55 -21.10 -4.52 -10.67
N THR A 56 -21.07 -3.34 -10.03
CA THR A 56 -21.89 -2.18 -10.37
C THR A 56 -21.12 -1.13 -11.19
N HIS A 57 -19.78 -1.20 -11.20
CA HIS A 57 -18.89 -0.29 -11.93
C HIS A 57 -17.94 -1.07 -12.85
N ALA A 58 -18.48 -1.77 -13.84
CA ALA A 58 -17.71 -2.70 -14.68
C ALA A 58 -16.49 -2.07 -15.39
N THR A 59 -16.54 -0.77 -15.71
CA THR A 59 -15.46 -0.02 -16.36
C THR A 59 -14.47 0.62 -15.38
N ALA A 60 -14.53 0.28 -14.09
CA ALA A 60 -13.64 0.83 -13.08
C ALA A 60 -12.18 0.40 -13.33
N ASP A 61 -11.31 1.40 -13.50
CA ASP A 61 -9.86 1.24 -13.64
C ASP A 61 -9.15 1.69 -12.35
N PRO A 62 -8.40 0.81 -11.67
CA PRO A 62 -7.69 1.15 -10.43
C PRO A 62 -6.49 2.08 -10.66
N HIS A 63 -6.12 2.40 -11.90
CA HIS A 63 -5.08 3.40 -12.22
C HIS A 63 -5.68 4.79 -12.44
N ASN A 64 -7.01 4.92 -12.42
CA ASN A 64 -7.69 6.19 -12.58
C ASN A 64 -8.00 6.84 -11.22
N LEU A 65 -7.50 8.04 -10.99
CA LEU A 65 -7.70 8.76 -9.72
C LEU A 65 -9.19 8.97 -9.39
N LYS A 66 -10.04 9.27 -10.38
CA LYS A 66 -11.48 9.46 -10.16
C LYS A 66 -12.14 8.17 -9.69
N THR A 67 -11.79 7.05 -10.30
CA THR A 67 -12.27 5.72 -9.89
C THR A 67 -11.82 5.39 -8.48
N LEU A 68 -10.55 5.62 -8.16
CA LEU A 68 -10.02 5.36 -6.82
C LEU A 68 -10.68 6.23 -5.73
N LYS A 69 -10.99 7.50 -6.02
CA LYS A 69 -11.76 8.37 -5.10
C LYS A 69 -13.16 7.81 -4.85
N HIS A 70 -13.87 7.44 -5.91
CA HIS A 70 -15.21 6.89 -5.79
C HIS A 70 -15.22 5.53 -5.05
N PHE A 71 -14.21 4.70 -5.30
CA PHE A 71 -14.03 3.46 -4.55
C PHE A 71 -13.71 3.72 -3.07
N ALA A 72 -12.90 4.73 -2.73
CA ALA A 72 -12.66 5.10 -1.34
C ALA A 72 -13.93 5.60 -0.64
N GLU A 73 -14.81 6.32 -1.34
CA GLU A 73 -16.13 6.70 -0.83
C GLU A 73 -17.03 5.46 -0.59
N PHE A 74 -17.06 4.52 -1.53
CA PHE A 74 -17.77 3.25 -1.37
C PHE A 74 -17.27 2.47 -0.16
N MET A 75 -15.94 2.32 -0.06
CA MET A 75 -15.26 1.66 1.07
C MET A 75 -15.56 2.35 2.40
N ALA A 76 -15.59 3.68 2.44
CA ALA A 76 -15.95 4.40 3.67
C ALA A 76 -17.39 4.07 4.09
N ASN A 77 -18.34 4.14 3.16
CA ASN A 77 -19.75 3.88 3.45
C ASN A 77 -20.06 2.41 3.76
N SER A 78 -19.18 1.47 3.46
CA SER A 78 -19.35 0.05 3.78
C SER A 78 -18.81 -0.35 5.16
N ILE A 79 -18.21 0.57 5.93
CA ILE A 79 -17.64 0.27 7.25
C ILE A 79 -18.71 0.36 8.34
N GLU A 80 -19.04 -0.78 8.95
CA GLU A 80 -20.00 -0.88 10.08
C GLU A 80 -19.32 -0.85 11.48
N GLY A 81 -18.00 -0.60 11.54
CA GLY A 81 -17.16 -0.78 12.75
C GLY A 81 -17.14 0.40 13.75
N VAL A 82 -15.97 0.67 14.36
CA VAL A 82 -15.81 1.80 15.30
C VAL A 82 -15.85 3.12 14.52
N LEU A 83 -16.99 3.79 14.62
CA LEU A 83 -17.24 5.08 14.03
C LEU A 83 -16.73 6.19 14.96
N ASP A 84 -16.49 7.37 14.38
CA ASP A 84 -16.29 8.60 15.12
C ASP A 84 -17.57 8.93 15.96
N PRO A 85 -17.52 9.94 16.84
CA PRO A 85 -18.69 10.33 17.64
C PRO A 85 -19.93 10.71 16.82
N ASN A 86 -19.81 10.96 15.51
CA ASN A 86 -20.89 11.29 14.59
C ASN A 86 -21.42 10.09 13.80
N GLY A 87 -20.93 8.88 14.06
CA GLY A 87 -21.33 7.69 13.31
C GLY A 87 -20.69 7.61 11.92
N LYS A 88 -19.53 8.24 11.70
CA LYS A 88 -18.76 8.14 10.45
C LYS A 88 -17.48 7.33 10.63
N PRO A 89 -17.02 6.58 9.62
CA PRO A 89 -15.71 5.95 9.68
C PRO A 89 -14.63 7.02 9.81
N THR A 90 -13.61 6.79 10.65
CA THR A 90 -12.51 7.74 10.72
C THR A 90 -11.73 7.77 9.39
N VAL A 91 -11.25 8.95 8.99
CA VAL A 91 -10.35 9.12 7.83
C VAL A 91 -9.15 8.15 7.91
N GLN A 92 -8.67 7.87 9.11
CA GLN A 92 -7.55 6.96 9.33
C GLN A 92 -7.90 5.49 9.04
N THR A 93 -9.13 5.06 9.33
CA THR A 93 -9.62 3.71 9.02
C THR A 93 -9.67 3.50 7.51
N VAL A 94 -10.35 4.40 6.78
CA VAL A 94 -10.48 4.34 5.31
C VAL A 94 -9.11 4.33 4.65
N ARG A 95 -8.20 5.19 5.12
CA ARG A 95 -6.81 5.24 4.66
C ARG A 95 -6.06 3.92 4.85
N ASN A 96 -6.25 3.25 5.98
CA ASN A 96 -5.59 1.98 6.25
C ASN A 96 -6.12 0.87 5.34
N TYR A 97 -7.44 0.81 5.14
CA TYR A 97 -8.07 -0.16 4.26
C TYR A 97 -7.69 0.07 2.79
N PHE A 98 -7.67 1.33 2.36
CA PHE A 98 -7.25 1.68 1.01
C PHE A 98 -5.78 1.29 0.74
N ARG A 99 -4.89 1.45 1.73
CA ARG A 99 -3.50 0.96 1.62
C ARG A 99 -3.41 -0.55 1.53
N CYS A 100 -4.27 -1.28 2.24
CA CYS A 100 -4.36 -2.73 2.15
C CYS A 100 -4.81 -3.16 0.75
N PHE A 101 -5.83 -2.49 0.18
CA PHE A 101 -6.24 -2.69 -1.22
C PHE A 101 -5.08 -2.48 -2.20
N VAL A 102 -4.38 -1.34 -2.12
CA VAL A 102 -3.26 -1.04 -3.05
C VAL A 102 -2.13 -2.06 -2.91
N SER A 103 -1.86 -2.51 -1.68
CA SER A 103 -0.84 -3.52 -1.43
C SER A 103 -1.23 -4.87 -2.02
N GLY A 104 -2.48 -5.31 -1.79
CA GLY A 104 -3.04 -6.52 -2.40
C GLY A 104 -3.01 -6.47 -3.92
N TRP A 105 -3.49 -5.38 -4.51
CA TRP A 105 -3.48 -5.18 -5.96
C TRP A 105 -2.08 -5.30 -6.55
N ASN A 106 -1.09 -4.60 -5.96
CA ASN A 106 0.27 -4.59 -6.47
C ASN A 106 0.99 -5.94 -6.32
N ILE A 107 0.64 -6.73 -5.30
CA ILE A 107 1.12 -8.11 -5.14
C ILE A 107 0.56 -9.00 -6.26
N ASP A 108 -0.74 -8.92 -6.53
CA ASP A 108 -1.41 -9.75 -7.52
C ASP A 108 -1.14 -9.30 -8.97
N ASN A 109 -0.82 -8.02 -9.16
CA ASN A 109 -0.66 -7.37 -10.47
C ASN A 109 0.71 -6.68 -10.60
N PRO A 110 1.83 -7.41 -10.53
CA PRO A 110 3.18 -6.81 -10.51
C PRO A 110 3.53 -6.00 -11.76
N LYS A 111 2.80 -6.18 -12.87
CA LYS A 111 2.99 -5.45 -14.14
C LYS A 111 2.06 -4.23 -14.29
N ALA A 112 1.12 -4.03 -13.38
CA ALA A 112 0.11 -2.98 -13.43
C ALA A 112 -0.06 -2.38 -12.03
N LEU A 113 1.01 -1.74 -11.56
CA LEU A 113 1.06 -1.17 -10.22
C LEU A 113 0.21 0.10 -10.13
N ILE A 114 -0.55 0.22 -9.04
CA ILE A 114 -1.14 1.51 -8.67
C ILE A 114 -0.01 2.41 -8.18
N SER A 115 0.22 3.50 -8.90
CA SER A 115 1.29 4.46 -8.60
C SER A 115 1.12 5.09 -7.22
N ARG A 116 2.24 5.30 -6.54
CA ARG A 116 2.31 5.97 -5.25
C ARG A 116 1.67 7.37 -5.29
N ASP A 117 1.82 8.10 -6.39
CA ASP A 117 1.28 9.46 -6.55
C ASP A 117 -0.25 9.50 -6.49
N LEU A 118 -0.89 8.45 -7.03
CA LEU A 118 -2.35 8.31 -6.98
C LEU A 118 -2.80 8.06 -5.53
N THR A 119 -2.11 7.18 -4.81
CA THR A 119 -2.38 6.97 -3.38
C THR A 119 -2.18 8.23 -2.56
N GLU A 120 -1.09 8.97 -2.75
CA GLU A 120 -0.83 10.19 -1.98
C GLU A 120 -1.86 11.29 -2.28
N SER A 121 -2.30 11.41 -3.54
CA SER A 121 -3.38 12.31 -3.95
C SER A 121 -4.73 12.00 -3.29
N LEU A 122 -5.00 10.74 -2.97
CA LEU A 122 -6.18 10.33 -2.19
C LEU A 122 -6.08 10.72 -0.72
N LEU A 123 -4.88 10.66 -0.14
CA LEU A 123 -4.65 10.95 1.28
C LEU A 123 -4.79 12.43 1.64
N LEU A 124 -4.73 13.31 0.64
CA LEU A 124 -4.88 14.76 0.77
C LEU A 124 -6.34 15.22 0.75
N ILE A 125 -7.28 14.32 0.46
CA ILE A 125 -8.70 14.66 0.38
C ILE A 125 -9.32 14.43 1.75
N SER A 126 -9.60 15.53 2.45
CA SER A 126 -10.23 15.56 3.78
C SER A 126 -11.73 15.21 3.78
N THR A 127 -12.31 14.70 2.69
CA THR A 127 -13.75 14.39 2.66
C THR A 127 -14.02 12.95 3.11
N VAL A 128 -14.14 12.81 4.42
CA VAL A 128 -15.10 11.90 5.09
C VAL A 128 -15.92 12.76 6.04
#